data_AF-A0A4R7FCD6-F1
#
_entry.id   AF-A0A4R7FCD6-F1
#
_cell.length_a   1.000
_cell.length_b   1.000
_cell.length_c   1.000
_cell.angle_alpha   90.00
_cell.angle_beta   90.00
_cell.angle_gamma   90.00
#
_symmetry.space_group_name_H-M   'P 1'
#
loop_
_entity.id
_entity.type
_entity.pdbx_description
1 polymer ?
#
loop_
_entity_poly.entity_id
_entity_poly.type
_entity_poly.pdbx_seq_one_letter_code
_entity_poly.pdbx_strand_id
1 'polypeptide(L)'
;MIEYQIGGLIIREMSSPVVTVELPAVVITGITVDEANAARAVIAPDFRTMKLPVGSAVTIDVELQWQGQRVSGFGEEFAMPMRSTDGLMRHIDIKFVDGSAQFVAAMNDSKRWEVTRELINSNLPPEAHMDFAGITITAVE
;
A
#
# COMPACT_ATOMS: atom_id res chain seq x y z
N MET A 1 30.77 12.41 11.63
CA MET A 1 32.09 12.94 11.26
C MET A 1 33.08 11.82 11.48
N ILE A 2 33.55 11.20 10.40
CA ILE A 2 34.57 10.17 10.47
C ILE A 2 35.81 10.75 9.81
N GLU A 3 36.93 10.80 10.54
CA GLU A 3 38.21 11.26 10.01
C GLU A 3 39.11 10.04 9.76
N TYR A 4 39.58 9.91 8.53
CA TYR A 4 40.59 8.91 8.16
C TYR A 4 41.89 9.64 7.82
N GLN A 5 42.99 9.21 8.45
CA GLN A 5 44.33 9.70 8.16
C GLN A 5 45.10 8.62 7.41
N ILE A 6 45.40 8.87 6.13
CA ILE A 6 46.27 8.02 5.32
C ILE A 6 47.39 8.90 4.77
N GLY A 7 48.64 8.58 5.10
CA GLY A 7 49.81 9.22 4.50
C GLY A 7 49.91 10.74 4.69
N GLY A 8 49.32 11.31 5.75
CA GLY A 8 49.36 12.75 6.02
C GLY A 8 48.28 13.58 5.31
N LEU A 9 47.42 12.95 4.52
CA LEU A 9 46.22 13.58 3.95
C LEU A 9 45.04 13.35 4.89
N ILE A 10 44.35 14.42 5.29
CA ILE A 10 43.07 14.34 6.02
C ILE A 10 41.96 14.33 4.98
N ILE A 11 41.31 13.19 4.79
CA ILE A 11 40.10 13.10 3.96
C ILE A 11 38.91 13.38 4.87
N ARG A 12 38.25 14.52 4.66
CA ARG A 12 36.99 14.86 5.32
C ARG A 12 35.86 14.28 4.48
N GLU A 13 35.33 13.14 4.89
CA GLU A 13 34.09 12.63 4.32
C GLU A 13 32.94 13.51 4.81
N MET A 14 32.54 14.47 3.98
CA MET A 14 31.28 15.17 4.18
C MET A 14 30.18 14.12 4.01
N SER A 15 29.65 13.63 5.12
CA SER A 15 28.43 12.84 5.13
C SER A 15 27.34 13.73 4.55
N SER A 16 27.08 13.62 3.24
CA SER A 16 25.91 14.24 2.63
C SER A 16 24.70 13.78 3.44
N PRO A 17 23.81 14.69 3.88
CA PRO A 17 22.58 14.24 4.50
C PRO A 17 21.87 13.36 3.47
N VAL A 18 21.54 12.14 3.86
CA VAL A 18 20.64 11.31 3.08
C VAL A 18 19.33 12.09 3.02
N VAL A 19 19.06 12.77 1.91
CA VAL A 19 17.76 13.39 1.68
C VAL A 19 16.80 12.23 1.46
N THR A 20 16.17 11.76 2.52
CA THR A 20 14.99 10.92 2.40
C THR A 20 13.92 11.78 1.75
N VAL A 21 13.66 11.55 0.46
CA VAL A 21 12.45 12.05 -0.17
C VAL A 21 11.29 11.36 0.52
N GLU A 22 10.62 12.07 1.42
CA GLU A 22 9.36 11.60 1.98
C GLU A 22 8.36 11.49 0.81
N LEU A 23 7.69 10.35 0.69
CA LEU A 23 6.63 10.17 -0.30
C LEU A 23 5.29 10.23 0.42
N PRO A 24 4.21 10.70 -0.24
CA PRO A 24 2.88 10.54 0.33
C PRO A 24 2.58 9.05 0.47
N ALA A 25 1.96 8.65 1.57
CA ALA A 25 1.66 7.28 1.90
C ALA A 25 0.18 6.99 1.70
N VAL A 26 -0.15 5.91 0.99
CA VAL A 26 -1.49 5.34 1.04
C VAL A 26 -1.61 4.52 2.32
N VAL A 27 -2.57 4.86 3.17
CA VAL A 27 -2.78 4.23 4.48
C VAL A 27 -4.17 3.60 4.49
N ILE A 28 -4.26 2.33 4.87
CA ILE A 28 -5.56 1.67 5.11
C ILE A 28 -6.08 2.13 6.46
N THR A 29 -7.29 2.68 6.47
CA THR A 29 -7.93 3.23 7.67
C THR A 29 -9.13 2.40 8.14
N GLY A 30 -9.68 1.56 7.26
CA GLY A 30 -10.82 0.71 7.58
C GLY A 30 -10.94 -0.48 6.63
N ILE A 31 -11.48 -1.57 7.16
CA ILE A 31 -11.81 -2.78 6.39
C ILE A 31 -13.15 -3.31 6.89
N THR A 32 -14.09 -3.47 5.97
CA THR A 32 -15.41 -4.07 6.23
C THR A 32 -15.63 -5.25 5.30
N VAL A 33 -16.12 -6.37 5.83
CA VAL A 33 -16.48 -7.55 5.05
C VAL A 33 -17.99 -7.65 4.98
N ASP A 34 -18.53 -8.18 3.87
CA ASP A 34 -19.96 -8.43 3.74
C ASP A 34 -20.51 -9.25 4.92
N GLU A 35 -21.76 -8.97 5.28
CA GLU A 35 -22.40 -9.53 6.48
C GLU A 35 -22.42 -11.07 6.47
N ALA A 36 -22.61 -11.68 5.30
CA ALA A 36 -22.71 -13.13 5.17
C ALA A 36 -21.39 -13.83 5.54
N ASN A 37 -20.24 -13.18 5.35
CA ASN A 37 -18.92 -13.74 5.59
C ASN A 37 -18.16 -13.10 6.76
N ALA A 38 -18.64 -11.98 7.30
CA ALA A 38 -17.95 -11.20 8.34
C ALA A 38 -17.53 -12.02 9.56
N ALA A 39 -18.38 -12.94 10.04
CA ALA A 39 -18.09 -13.77 11.21
C ALA A 39 -16.94 -14.79 10.99
N ARG A 40 -16.61 -15.09 9.73
CA ARG A 40 -15.55 -16.02 9.33
C ARG A 40 -14.28 -15.31 8.87
N ALA A 41 -14.34 -13.98 8.70
CA ALA A 41 -13.21 -13.17 8.32
C ALA A 41 -12.24 -12.99 9.49
N VAL A 42 -10.94 -13.01 9.19
CA VAL A 42 -9.88 -12.67 10.14
C VAL A 42 -9.07 -11.55 9.54
N ILE A 43 -9.08 -10.38 10.18
CA ILE A 43 -8.35 -9.18 9.74
C ILE A 43 -7.30 -8.86 10.80
N ALA A 44 -6.05 -8.71 10.39
CA ALA A 44 -4.99 -8.31 11.32
C ALA A 44 -5.21 -6.87 11.82
N PRO A 45 -4.83 -6.55 13.08
CA PRO A 45 -5.04 -5.21 13.64
C PRO A 45 -4.34 -4.08 12.88
N ASP A 46 -3.31 -4.39 12.10
CA ASP A 46 -2.56 -3.43 11.28
C ASP A 46 -3.06 -3.34 9.84
N PHE A 47 -4.15 -4.06 9.52
CA PHE A 47 -4.76 -4.15 8.19
C PHE A 47 -3.88 -4.70 7.07
N ARG A 48 -2.68 -5.21 7.37
CA ARG A 48 -1.73 -5.70 6.36
C ARG A 48 -2.06 -7.10 5.86
N THR A 49 -2.78 -7.88 6.67
CA THR A 49 -3.14 -9.24 6.31
C THR A 49 -4.59 -9.52 6.66
N MET A 50 -5.27 -10.25 5.79
CA MET A 50 -6.60 -10.78 6.07
C MET A 50 -6.81 -12.16 5.46
N LYS A 51 -7.68 -12.92 6.09
CA LYS A 51 -8.17 -14.22 5.62
C LYS A 51 -9.69 -14.17 5.53
N LEU A 52 -10.23 -14.47 4.36
CA LEU A 52 -11.66 -14.36 4.02
C LEU A 52 -12.19 -15.68 3.45
N PRO A 53 -13.47 -15.99 3.64
CA PRO A 53 -14.14 -17.02 2.84
C PRO A 53 -14.13 -16.68 1.33
N VAL A 54 -14.03 -17.69 0.47
CA VAL A 54 -14.33 -17.52 -0.96
C VAL A 54 -15.77 -17.05 -1.14
N GLY A 55 -15.97 -16.09 -2.04
CA GLY A 55 -17.24 -15.40 -2.27
C GLY A 55 -17.41 -14.12 -1.44
N SER A 56 -16.46 -13.79 -0.56
CA SER A 56 -16.51 -12.56 0.22
C SER A 56 -16.30 -11.32 -0.65
N ALA A 57 -17.00 -10.24 -0.33
CA ALA A 57 -16.69 -8.90 -0.77
C ALA A 57 -16.10 -8.11 0.40
N VAL A 58 -14.92 -7.51 0.19
CA VAL A 58 -14.27 -6.66 1.18
C VAL A 58 -14.25 -5.22 0.70
N THR A 59 -14.76 -4.32 1.52
CA THR A 59 -14.65 -2.87 1.37
C THR A 59 -13.43 -2.40 2.14
N ILE A 60 -12.54 -1.67 1.48
CA ILE A 60 -11.31 -1.14 2.07
C ILE A 60 -11.35 0.38 1.96
N ASP A 61 -11.20 1.04 3.10
CA ASP A 61 -11.08 2.49 3.22
C ASP A 61 -9.61 2.87 3.30
N VAL A 62 -9.20 3.85 2.49
CA VAL A 62 -7.82 4.34 2.44
C VAL A 62 -7.76 5.86 2.47
N GLU A 63 -6.66 6.38 2.99
CA GLU A 63 -6.30 7.79 2.94
C GLU A 63 -4.93 7.96 2.29
N LEU A 64 -4.78 9.02 1.49
CA LEU A 64 -3.47 9.51 1.11
C LEU A 64 -2.99 10.46 2.21
N GLN A 65 -1.87 10.13 2.85
CA GLN A 65 -1.30 10.90 3.94
C GLN A 65 0.07 11.44 3.60
N TRP A 66 0.33 12.68 4.00
CA TRP A 66 1.65 13.30 3.99
C TRP A 66 2.01 13.69 5.42
N GLN A 67 3.14 13.21 5.93
CA GLN A 67 3.58 13.46 7.31
C GLN A 67 2.51 13.08 8.36
N GLY A 68 1.78 11.99 8.11
CA GLY A 68 0.72 11.49 8.98
C GLY A 68 -0.56 12.34 9.00
N GLN A 69 -0.73 13.27 8.06
CA GLN A 69 -1.94 14.05 7.87
C GLN A 69 -2.53 13.73 6.50
N ARG A 70 -3.86 13.58 6.44
CA ARG A 70 -4.56 13.38 5.17
C ARG A 70 -4.33 14.54 4.20
N VAL A 71 -4.03 14.24 2.95
CA VAL A 71 -3.81 15.23 1.90
C VAL A 71 -5.15 15.72 1.35
N SER A 72 -5.67 16.81 1.93
CA SER A 72 -6.91 17.44 1.47
C SER A 72 -6.81 17.98 0.03
N GLY A 73 -7.92 17.96 -0.70
CA GLY A 73 -8.01 18.45 -2.08
C GLY A 73 -7.42 17.51 -3.13
N PHE A 74 -6.81 16.39 -2.73
CA PHE A 74 -6.38 15.35 -3.66
C PHE A 74 -7.59 14.59 -4.22
N GLY A 75 -7.69 14.48 -5.54
CA GLY A 75 -8.81 13.90 -6.24
C GLY A 75 -8.40 13.30 -7.57
N GLU A 76 -7.74 12.14 -7.51
CA GLU A 76 -7.29 11.39 -8.68
C GLU A 76 -7.89 9.99 -8.67
N GLU A 77 -7.91 9.36 -9.84
CA GLU A 77 -8.39 8.00 -10.03
C GLU A 77 -7.29 7.16 -10.69
N PHE A 78 -7.03 5.97 -10.16
CA PHE A 78 -6.07 5.05 -10.76
C PHE A 78 -6.45 3.59 -10.51
N ALA A 79 -5.99 2.73 -11.41
CA ALA A 79 -6.16 1.30 -11.35
C ALA A 79 -5.07 0.70 -10.44
N MET A 80 -5.44 0.32 -9.21
CA MET A 80 -4.54 -0.34 -8.27
C MET A 80 -4.32 -1.80 -8.69
N PRO A 81 -3.10 -2.20 -9.06
CA PRO A 81 -2.83 -3.56 -9.46
C PRO A 81 -2.70 -4.47 -8.24
N MET A 82 -3.18 -5.70 -8.40
CA MET A 82 -3.16 -6.76 -7.40
C MET A 82 -2.68 -8.05 -8.06
N ARG A 83 -1.74 -8.75 -7.43
CA ARG A 83 -1.13 -9.96 -7.98
C ARG A 83 -1.43 -11.15 -7.09
N SER A 84 -1.85 -12.25 -7.70
CA SER A 84 -2.06 -13.52 -7.01
C SER A 84 -0.77 -14.35 -6.94
N THR A 85 -0.74 -15.34 -6.06
CA THR A 85 0.42 -16.24 -5.90
C THR A 85 0.79 -17.05 -7.13
N ASP A 86 -0.15 -17.30 -8.06
CA ASP A 86 0.11 -17.97 -9.33
C ASP A 86 0.39 -16.99 -10.49
N GLY A 87 0.53 -15.70 -10.18
CA GLY A 87 0.92 -14.66 -11.14
C GLY A 87 -0.24 -13.99 -11.89
N LEU A 88 -1.50 -14.33 -11.58
CA LEU A 88 -2.63 -13.64 -12.19
C LEU A 88 -2.73 -12.20 -11.67
N MET A 89 -2.91 -11.26 -12.60
CA MET A 89 -3.05 -9.84 -12.31
C MET A 89 -4.52 -9.41 -12.32
N ARG A 90 -4.93 -8.64 -11.33
CA ARG A 90 -6.19 -7.90 -11.28
C ARG A 90 -5.92 -6.42 -11.08
N HIS A 91 -6.90 -5.60 -11.43
CA HIS A 91 -6.88 -4.18 -11.15
C HIS A 91 -8.16 -3.82 -10.40
N ILE A 92 -8.03 -2.94 -9.43
CA ILE A 92 -9.14 -2.36 -8.69
C ILE A 92 -9.10 -0.86 -8.94
N ASP A 93 -10.19 -0.30 -9.46
CA ASP A 93 -10.28 1.14 -9.67
C ASP A 93 -10.46 1.82 -8.32
N ILE A 94 -9.56 2.76 -8.02
CA ILE A 94 -9.59 3.54 -6.79
C ILE A 94 -9.70 5.01 -7.15
N LYS A 95 -10.72 5.66 -6.61
CA LYS A 95 -10.96 7.08 -6.79
C LYS A 95 -10.83 7.80 -5.46
N PHE A 96 -9.84 8.68 -5.37
CA PHE A 96 -9.69 9.58 -4.24
C PHE A 96 -10.62 10.78 -4.37
N VAL A 97 -11.21 11.17 -3.25
CA VAL A 97 -12.00 12.37 -3.06
C VAL A 97 -11.54 13.01 -1.75
N ASP A 98 -10.98 14.22 -1.84
CA ASP A 98 -10.42 14.94 -0.69
C ASP A 98 -9.41 14.09 0.11
N GLY A 99 -8.54 13.36 -0.61
CA GLY A 99 -7.50 12.52 -0.03
C GLY A 99 -7.98 11.22 0.60
N SER A 100 -9.27 10.86 0.47
CA SER A 100 -9.83 9.59 0.95
C SER A 100 -10.38 8.78 -0.22
N ALA A 101 -10.31 7.45 -0.16
CA ALA A 101 -10.96 6.58 -1.12
C ALA A 101 -11.56 5.36 -0.44
N GLN A 102 -12.56 4.78 -1.08
CA GLN A 102 -13.14 3.51 -0.70
C GLN A 102 -13.25 2.64 -1.95
N PHE A 103 -12.88 1.37 -1.84
CA PHE A 103 -13.02 0.42 -2.94
C PHE A 103 -13.45 -0.95 -2.44
N VAL A 104 -14.01 -1.75 -3.34
CA VAL A 104 -14.48 -3.10 -3.05
C VAL A 104 -13.67 -4.11 -3.83
N ALA A 105 -13.20 -5.14 -3.15
CA ALA A 105 -12.52 -6.28 -3.76
C ALA A 105 -13.34 -7.56 -3.55
N ALA A 106 -13.81 -8.16 -4.64
CA ALA A 106 -14.54 -9.42 -4.62
C ALA A 106 -13.58 -10.62 -4.72
N MET A 107 -13.64 -11.52 -3.73
CA MET A 107 -12.76 -12.67 -3.59
C MET A 107 -13.44 -13.96 -4.07
N ASN A 108 -13.57 -14.11 -5.39
CA ASN A 108 -14.36 -15.19 -6.00
C ASN A 108 -13.60 -16.52 -6.17
N ASP A 109 -12.34 -16.57 -5.76
CA ASP A 109 -11.44 -17.67 -6.01
C ASP A 109 -10.51 -17.88 -4.81
N SER A 110 -10.25 -19.15 -4.49
CA SER A 110 -9.34 -19.54 -3.40
C SER A 110 -7.89 -19.25 -3.79
N LYS A 111 -7.45 -18.00 -3.57
CA LYS A 111 -6.10 -17.53 -3.83
C LYS A 111 -5.62 -16.58 -2.74
N ARG A 112 -4.30 -16.42 -2.69
CA ARG A 112 -3.66 -15.31 -1.99
C ARG A 112 -3.34 -14.22 -2.99
N TRP A 113 -3.75 -13.00 -2.65
CA TRP A 113 -3.58 -11.78 -3.41
C TRP A 113 -2.73 -10.80 -2.64
N GLU A 114 -1.86 -10.09 -3.36
CA GLU A 114 -0.92 -9.13 -2.79
C GLU A 114 -0.97 -7.83 -3.57
N VAL A 115 -0.97 -6.73 -2.83
CA VAL A 115 -0.69 -5.40 -3.34
C VAL A 115 0.52 -4.89 -2.58
N THR A 116 1.58 -4.52 -3.29
CA THR A 116 2.82 -4.00 -2.69
C THR A 116 3.09 -2.58 -3.14
N ARG A 117 4.02 -1.89 -2.46
CA ARG A 117 4.49 -0.56 -2.87
C ARG A 117 4.99 -0.55 -4.31
N GLU A 118 5.78 -1.54 -4.70
CA GLU A 118 6.32 -1.64 -6.05
C GLU A 118 5.20 -1.82 -7.07
N LEU A 119 4.16 -2.57 -6.70
CA LEU A 119 3.02 -2.84 -7.57
C LEU A 119 2.21 -1.58 -7.83
N ILE A 120 1.81 -0.84 -6.77
CA ILE A 120 1.00 0.38 -6.95
C ILE A 120 1.74 1.48 -7.72
N ASN A 121 3.07 1.46 -7.73
CA ASN A 121 3.91 2.45 -8.41
C ASN A 121 4.40 1.98 -9.79
N SER A 122 4.07 0.76 -10.22
CA SER A 122 4.68 0.15 -11.42
C SER A 122 4.39 0.92 -12.71
N ASN A 123 3.28 1.64 -12.74
CA ASN A 123 2.81 2.41 -13.90
C ASN A 123 2.86 3.93 -13.66
N LEU A 124 3.47 4.36 -12.55
CA LEU A 124 3.57 5.78 -12.18
C LEU A 124 5.00 6.29 -12.45
N PRO A 125 5.15 7.53 -12.94
CA PRO A 125 6.46 8.15 -13.02
C PRO A 125 7.03 8.39 -11.61
N PRO A 126 8.36 8.45 -11.43
CA PRO A 126 8.99 8.52 -10.10
C PRO A 126 8.49 9.64 -9.19
N GLU A 127 8.15 10.79 -9.76
CA GLU A 127 7.60 11.95 -9.04
C GLU A 127 6.18 11.74 -8.49
N ALA A 128 5.44 10.76 -9.01
CA ALA A 128 4.10 10.39 -8.56
C ALA A 128 4.13 9.14 -7.66
N HIS A 129 5.32 8.65 -7.28
CA HIS A 129 5.42 7.49 -6.42
C HIS A 129 4.86 7.76 -5.03
N MET A 130 4.19 6.76 -4.50
CA MET A 130 3.60 6.75 -3.16
C MET A 130 4.26 5.67 -2.30
N ASP A 131 4.29 5.88 -0.99
CA ASP A 131 4.57 4.80 -0.06
C ASP A 131 3.31 3.98 0.20
N PHE A 132 3.49 2.69 0.46
CA PHE A 132 2.38 1.80 0.81
C PHE A 132 2.90 0.62 1.60
N ALA A 133 2.29 0.37 2.76
CA ALA A 133 2.68 -0.72 3.65
C ALA A 133 2.46 -2.13 3.05
N GLY A 134 1.63 -2.22 2.00
CA GLY A 134 1.23 -3.47 1.39
C GLY A 134 0.03 -4.10 2.09
N ILE A 135 -0.72 -4.91 1.34
CA ILE A 135 -1.80 -5.74 1.87
C ILE A 135 -1.76 -7.13 1.24
N THR A 136 -2.01 -8.15 2.06
CA THR A 136 -2.19 -9.53 1.64
C THR A 136 -3.60 -10.00 1.97
N ILE A 137 -4.33 -10.48 0.98
CA ILE A 137 -5.70 -11.00 1.11
C ILE A 137 -5.67 -12.48 0.76
N THR A 138 -6.04 -13.36 1.69
CA THR A 138 -6.11 -14.81 1.44
C THR A 138 -7.56 -15.27 1.47
N ALA A 139 -8.09 -15.69 0.33
CA ALA A 139 -9.41 -16.30 0.24
C ALA A 139 -9.31 -17.83 0.36
N VAL A 140 -10.11 -18.43 1.23
CA VAL A 140 -10.16 -19.90 1.47
C VAL A 140 -11.60 -20.39 1.53
N GLU A 141 -11.85 -21.66 1.21
CA GLU A 141 -13.18 -22.28 1.31
C GLU A 141 -13.73 -22.37 2.76
#